data_AF-A0A397GTF9-F1
#
_entry.id   AF-A0A397GTF9-F1
#
_cell.length_a   1.000
_cell.length_b   1.000
_cell.length_c   1.000
_cell.angle_alpha   90.00
_cell.angle_beta   90.00
_cell.angle_gamma   90.00
#
_symmetry.space_group_name_H-M   'P 1'
#
loop_
_entity.id
_entity.type
_entity.pdbx_description
1 polymer ?
#
loop_
_entity_poly.entity_id
_entity_poly.type
_entity_poly.pdbx_seq_one_letter_code
_entity_poly.pdbx_strand_id
1 'polypeptide(L)'
;MDGLFLETGPWRINTNNETLSLIDGSWSEYANVLYVDQPIGTGFSFANSNSYLTNVTQVPTEFLLFLDEFFKVFPEFSKDDMYIAGESFAGTYIPYIAKAILDRNTANTTENESKYNLRGVAIGNGWIDPISQYNAYYTYSVEHNLISGDSKKLAKKQLDACMVALKAKLTIHQDLCELILETVLENSRQTNGSTTTCLNQYDIRDHSDSFPSCGISWPYELTTIAEYLRRKDVVSAIHATSQQIGWVECSSGVGRGFTGDTSPPAVTLLPDILEQIEVLLYSGDQDLICNHMGTEDMISNLTWNGAKGFKNLTSTPWFVNYTQAGYIISERNLTYVLVYNSSHMVPYDVPVVSADMMYRFIGLAYQNISKFPSSVGYQNDTTDKNHTADDEIWDKYYNAGTATLIIVIFGVIGLGAFVFRGRFIRRRKHHHEQLKDLGSNEMDEIVIETPYRSEDIDHFGDSEDEDDMRSRKPQGKYTDEEERTILTSEEH
;
A
#
# COMPACT_ATOMS: atom_id res chain seq x y z
N MET A 1 -0.46 1.71 15.27
CA MET A 1 -1.32 0.63 15.83
C MET A 1 -1.75 -0.40 14.79
N ASP A 2 -1.34 -0.22 13.55
CA ASP A 2 -1.98 -0.79 12.35
C ASP A 2 -1.66 -2.29 12.24
N GLY A 3 -0.41 -2.63 12.58
CA GLY A 3 0.08 -3.96 12.93
C GLY A 3 -0.86 -4.82 13.78
N LEU A 4 -1.62 -4.21 14.72
CA LEU A 4 -2.51 -4.92 15.64
C LEU A 4 -3.94 -5.13 15.09
N PHE A 5 -4.42 -4.26 14.20
CA PHE A 5 -5.83 -4.21 13.77
C PHE A 5 -6.07 -4.42 12.26
N LEU A 6 -5.00 -4.38 11.45
CA LEU A 6 -5.02 -4.61 10.00
C LEU A 6 -4.15 -5.80 9.56
N GLU A 7 -3.07 -6.10 10.29
CA GLU A 7 -1.97 -6.96 9.80
C GLU A 7 -1.72 -8.21 10.68
N THR A 8 -0.77 -8.14 11.62
CA THR A 8 -0.20 -9.31 12.33
C THR A 8 -0.97 -9.66 13.59
N GLY A 9 -1.77 -8.73 14.11
CA GLY A 9 -2.57 -8.89 15.33
C GLY A 9 -3.78 -9.81 15.16
N PRO A 10 -4.32 -10.34 16.27
CA PRO A 10 -5.37 -11.36 16.25
C PRO A 10 -6.76 -10.80 15.91
N TRP A 11 -6.90 -9.48 15.79
CA TRP A 11 -8.18 -8.81 15.57
C TRP A 11 -8.24 -8.10 14.21
N ARG A 12 -9.46 -8.03 13.67
CA ARG A 12 -9.88 -7.08 12.63
C ARG A 12 -11.13 -6.35 13.10
N ILE A 13 -11.31 -5.11 12.67
CA ILE A 13 -12.53 -4.36 12.95
C ILE A 13 -13.62 -4.67 11.91
N ASN A 14 -14.87 -4.75 12.35
CA ASN A 14 -16.03 -4.81 11.48
C ASN A 14 -16.59 -3.39 11.27
N THR A 15 -16.41 -2.88 10.05
CA THR A 15 -16.82 -1.53 9.60
C THR A 15 -18.32 -1.24 9.73
N ASN A 16 -19.16 -2.27 9.91
CA ASN A 16 -20.61 -2.09 10.03
C ASN A 16 -21.07 -1.77 11.47
N ASN A 17 -20.24 -2.03 12.48
CA ASN A 17 -20.68 -1.97 13.89
C ASN A 17 -19.56 -1.75 14.93
N GLU A 18 -18.33 -1.45 14.53
CA GLU A 18 -17.17 -1.23 15.42
C GLU A 18 -16.87 -2.38 16.40
N THR A 19 -17.19 -3.62 16.01
CA THR A 19 -16.83 -4.82 16.79
C THR A 19 -15.54 -5.44 16.27
N LEU A 20 -14.80 -6.11 17.16
CA LEU A 20 -13.59 -6.86 16.80
C LEU A 20 -13.94 -8.33 16.53
N SER A 21 -13.44 -8.86 15.42
CA SER A 21 -13.47 -10.29 15.09
C SER A 21 -12.07 -10.89 15.10
N LEU A 22 -11.94 -12.15 15.54
CA LEU A 22 -10.68 -12.90 15.44
C LEU A 22 -10.38 -13.32 14.00
N ILE A 23 -9.10 -13.43 13.66
CA ILE A 23 -8.61 -13.94 12.37
C ILE A 23 -7.52 -15.01 12.58
N ASP A 24 -7.49 -16.05 11.72
CA ASP A 24 -6.38 -17.02 11.68
C ASP A 24 -5.12 -16.38 11.05
N GLY A 25 -3.94 -16.84 11.46
CA GLY A 25 -2.67 -16.30 10.93
C GLY A 25 -2.15 -15.05 11.63
N SER A 26 -2.58 -14.79 12.86
CA SER A 26 -1.93 -13.78 13.70
C SER A 26 -0.59 -14.30 14.23
N TRP A 27 0.40 -13.42 14.29
CA TRP A 27 1.73 -13.72 14.82
C TRP A 27 1.68 -13.97 16.35
N SER A 28 0.62 -13.56 17.05
CA SER A 28 0.45 -13.80 18.49
C SER A 28 -0.18 -15.16 18.84
N GLU A 29 -0.39 -16.08 17.88
CA GLU A 29 -0.90 -17.44 18.19
C GLU A 29 0.16 -18.30 18.93
N TYR A 30 1.46 -18.08 18.62
CA TYR A 30 2.60 -18.82 19.20
C TYR A 30 3.77 -17.95 19.70
N ALA A 31 3.61 -16.63 19.76
CA ALA A 31 4.64 -15.70 20.25
C ALA A 31 4.03 -14.53 21.06
N ASN A 32 4.81 -13.95 21.98
CA ASN A 32 4.47 -12.70 22.65
C ASN A 32 4.78 -11.53 21.70
N VAL A 33 3.76 -10.81 21.21
CA VAL A 33 3.94 -9.69 20.27
C VAL A 33 3.68 -8.35 20.98
N LEU A 34 4.66 -7.45 20.93
CA LEU A 34 4.62 -6.12 21.53
C LEU A 34 4.50 -5.05 20.44
N TYR A 35 3.36 -4.36 20.38
CA TYR A 35 3.13 -3.26 19.45
C TYR A 35 3.51 -1.92 20.09
N VAL A 36 4.45 -1.20 19.47
CA VAL A 36 4.98 0.07 19.98
C VAL A 36 4.68 1.19 18.98
N ASP A 37 3.77 2.10 19.31
CA ASP A 37 3.62 3.36 18.57
C ASP A 37 4.88 4.21 18.84
N GLN A 38 5.70 4.46 17.82
CA GLN A 38 6.97 5.20 17.92
C GLN A 38 7.25 5.99 16.62
N PRO A 39 8.14 7.01 16.64
CA PRO A 39 8.73 7.67 17.81
C PRO A 39 7.69 8.53 18.54
N ILE A 40 8.12 9.40 19.47
CA ILE A 40 7.20 10.27 20.20
C ILE A 40 6.39 11.18 19.25
N GLY A 41 5.06 11.21 19.43
CA GLY A 41 4.12 11.88 18.54
C GLY A 41 3.35 10.96 17.57
N THR A 42 3.69 9.67 17.49
CA THR A 42 2.93 8.65 16.75
C THR A 42 1.81 8.06 17.63
N GLY A 43 0.59 7.94 17.09
CA GLY A 43 -0.52 7.24 17.74
C GLY A 43 -0.80 7.65 19.19
N PHE A 44 -0.67 6.70 20.12
CA PHE A 44 -0.84 6.96 21.55
C PHE A 44 0.41 7.49 22.27
N SER A 45 1.60 7.47 21.63
CA SER A 45 2.85 7.98 22.21
C SER A 45 2.95 9.50 22.08
N PHE A 46 3.06 10.21 23.20
CA PHE A 46 2.97 11.67 23.24
C PHE A 46 3.99 12.31 24.20
N ALA A 47 4.28 13.59 23.96
CA ALA A 47 4.99 14.48 24.88
C ALA A 47 4.13 15.69 25.24
N ASN A 48 4.50 16.40 26.30
CA ASN A 48 3.89 17.70 26.65
C ASN A 48 4.34 18.85 25.73
N SER A 49 5.25 18.59 24.79
CA SER A 49 5.80 19.52 23.81
C SER A 49 5.87 18.86 22.43
N ASN A 50 5.84 19.66 21.36
CA ASN A 50 6.05 19.18 19.98
C ASN A 50 7.54 18.88 19.69
N SER A 51 8.22 18.23 20.64
CA SER A 51 9.66 17.89 20.58
C SER A 51 9.88 16.60 19.81
N TYR A 52 9.36 16.54 18.58
CA TYR A 52 9.53 15.39 17.69
C TYR A 52 11.00 15.23 17.29
N LEU A 53 11.41 13.99 17.05
CA LEU A 53 12.76 13.69 16.55
C LEU A 53 12.99 14.33 15.17
N THR A 54 14.22 14.78 14.95
CA THR A 54 14.63 15.46 13.72
C THR A 54 15.65 14.67 12.89
N ASN A 55 16.13 13.55 13.44
CA ASN A 55 17.18 12.75 12.85
C ASN A 55 17.08 11.30 13.33
N VAL A 56 17.12 10.31 12.44
CA VAL A 56 16.85 8.91 12.81
C VAL A 56 17.90 8.30 13.76
N THR A 57 19.11 8.86 13.85
CA THR A 57 20.10 8.42 14.86
C THR A 57 19.63 8.68 16.30
N GLN A 58 18.59 9.49 16.50
CA GLN A 58 17.95 9.74 17.79
C GLN A 58 16.97 8.62 18.20
N VAL A 59 16.33 7.94 17.23
CA VAL A 59 15.29 6.92 17.48
C VAL A 59 15.77 5.80 18.41
N PRO A 60 16.99 5.23 18.27
CA PRO A 60 17.47 4.23 19.21
C PRO A 60 17.56 4.73 20.66
N THR A 61 17.81 6.01 20.91
CA THR A 61 17.89 6.54 22.28
C THR A 61 16.54 6.48 22.98
N GLU A 62 15.45 6.86 22.29
CA GLU A 62 14.09 6.72 22.83
C GLU A 62 13.69 5.24 22.94
N PHE A 63 14.00 4.42 21.93
CA PHE A 63 13.58 3.01 21.90
C PHE A 63 14.32 2.13 22.92
N LEU A 64 15.63 2.34 23.14
CA LEU A 64 16.37 1.60 24.17
C LEU A 64 15.92 2.01 25.58
N LEU A 65 15.57 3.29 25.81
CA LEU A 65 14.99 3.77 27.07
C LEU A 65 13.60 3.15 27.32
N PHE A 66 12.77 3.04 26.28
CA PHE A 66 11.50 2.30 26.35
C PHE A 66 11.72 0.84 26.76
N LEU A 67 12.70 0.14 26.16
CA LEU A 67 13.04 -1.23 26.54
C LEU A 67 13.54 -1.33 27.99
N ASP A 68 14.34 -0.38 28.48
CA ASP A 68 14.84 -0.36 29.86
C ASP A 68 13.67 -0.23 30.86
N GLU A 69 12.66 0.60 30.58
CA GLU A 69 11.46 0.69 31.42
C GLU A 69 10.52 -0.52 31.25
N PHE A 70 10.36 -1.03 30.02
CA PHE A 70 9.54 -2.21 29.74
C PHE A 70 10.00 -3.43 30.54
N PHE A 71 11.31 -3.74 30.54
CA PHE A 71 11.85 -4.87 31.30
C PHE A 71 11.97 -4.62 32.82
N LYS A 72 11.79 -3.38 33.31
CA LYS A 72 11.58 -3.11 34.75
C LYS A 72 10.15 -3.42 35.18
N VAL A 73 9.17 -3.23 34.30
CA VAL A 73 7.75 -3.54 34.57
C VAL A 73 7.44 -5.01 34.32
N PHE A 74 8.01 -5.61 33.27
CA PHE A 74 7.81 -7.00 32.85
C PHE A 74 9.16 -7.77 32.79
N PRO A 75 9.84 -7.98 33.93
CA PRO A 75 11.15 -8.65 33.98
C PRO A 75 11.10 -10.11 33.52
N GLU A 76 9.93 -10.75 33.44
CA GLU A 76 9.74 -12.09 32.88
C GLU A 76 10.25 -12.20 31.44
N PHE A 77 9.94 -11.22 30.57
CA PHE A 77 10.32 -11.23 29.15
C PHE A 77 11.80 -10.90 28.91
N SER A 78 12.54 -10.43 29.92
CA SER A 78 13.96 -10.02 29.79
C SER A 78 14.92 -11.15 29.37
N LYS A 79 14.44 -12.40 29.34
CA LYS A 79 15.20 -13.62 29.01
C LYS A 79 14.69 -14.34 27.77
N ASP A 80 13.57 -13.90 27.20
CA ASP A 80 13.01 -14.50 25.99
C ASP A 80 13.90 -14.14 24.79
N ASP A 81 13.83 -14.94 23.72
CA ASP A 81 14.50 -14.64 22.46
C ASP A 81 13.75 -13.49 21.75
N MET A 82 14.39 -12.32 21.70
CA MET A 82 13.77 -11.08 21.21
C MET A 82 14.00 -10.92 19.70
N TYR A 83 12.95 -10.58 18.98
CA TYR A 83 12.99 -10.22 17.56
C TYR A 83 12.32 -8.86 17.36
N ILE A 84 12.84 -8.04 16.45
CA ILE A 84 12.22 -6.73 16.10
C ILE A 84 11.70 -6.81 14.68
N ALA A 85 10.41 -6.58 14.50
CA ALA A 85 9.73 -6.67 13.22
C ALA A 85 8.92 -5.40 12.91
N GLY A 86 8.73 -5.11 11.62
CA GLY A 86 7.93 -4.00 11.13
C GLY A 86 8.09 -3.83 9.62
N GLU A 87 7.39 -2.83 9.05
CA GLU A 87 7.36 -2.60 7.61
C GLU A 87 7.68 -1.15 7.20
N SER A 88 7.75 -0.90 5.89
CA SER A 88 7.82 0.47 5.33
C SER A 88 9.04 1.23 5.84
N PHE A 89 8.86 2.45 6.37
CA PHE A 89 9.94 3.23 6.99
C PHE A 89 10.57 2.57 8.24
N ALA A 90 9.97 1.50 8.80
CA ALA A 90 10.66 0.67 9.78
C ALA A 90 11.88 -0.07 9.19
N GLY A 91 11.97 -0.21 7.87
CA GLY A 91 13.23 -0.61 7.20
C GLY A 91 14.40 0.35 7.47
N THR A 92 14.10 1.60 7.81
CA THR A 92 15.10 2.55 8.31
C THR A 92 15.24 2.48 9.83
N TYR A 93 14.14 2.46 10.59
CA TYR A 93 14.21 2.41 12.07
C TYR A 93 14.88 1.15 12.63
N ILE A 94 14.55 -0.03 12.10
CA ILE A 94 14.92 -1.33 12.68
C ILE A 94 16.43 -1.58 12.65
N PRO A 95 17.18 -1.34 11.54
CA PRO A 95 18.64 -1.46 11.57
C PRO A 95 19.31 -0.47 12.54
N TYR A 96 18.78 0.75 12.66
CA TYR A 96 19.29 1.73 13.63
C TYR A 96 19.11 1.26 15.09
N ILE A 97 17.92 0.75 15.43
CA ILE A 97 17.62 0.20 16.76
C ILE A 97 18.46 -1.05 17.03
N ALA A 98 18.50 -1.99 16.09
CA ALA A 98 19.24 -3.25 16.22
C ALA A 98 20.75 -3.01 16.41
N LYS A 99 21.35 -2.10 15.63
CA LYS A 99 22.77 -1.77 15.78
C LYS A 99 23.09 -1.21 17.18
N ALA A 100 22.25 -0.31 17.70
CA ALA A 100 22.42 0.25 19.04
C ALA A 100 22.27 -0.82 20.15
N ILE A 101 21.37 -1.79 19.98
CA ILE A 101 21.21 -2.94 20.89
C ILE A 101 22.47 -3.82 20.88
N LEU A 102 22.99 -4.16 19.69
CA LEU A 102 24.19 -4.98 19.53
C LEU A 102 25.45 -4.27 20.09
N ASP A 103 25.57 -2.96 19.87
CA ASP A 103 26.67 -2.15 20.39
C ASP A 103 26.61 -2.06 21.93
N ARG A 104 25.43 -1.84 22.54
CA ARG A 104 25.25 -1.90 24.01
C ARG A 104 25.58 -3.28 24.55
N ASN A 105 25.07 -4.34 23.92
CA ASN A 105 25.35 -5.72 24.29
C ASN A 105 26.85 -6.05 24.23
N THR A 106 27.61 -5.41 23.34
CA THR A 106 29.06 -5.57 23.22
C THR A 106 29.83 -4.72 24.22
N ALA A 107 29.40 -3.48 24.47
CA ALA A 107 30.01 -2.55 25.42
C ALA A 107 29.78 -2.93 26.90
N ASN A 108 28.72 -3.71 27.20
CA ASN A 108 28.38 -4.09 28.57
C ASN A 108 29.41 -5.02 29.20
N THR A 109 30.26 -4.39 30.02
CA THR A 109 31.49 -4.90 30.65
C THR A 109 31.37 -5.06 32.17
N THR A 110 30.19 -4.84 32.75
CA THR A 110 29.90 -5.09 34.17
C THR A 110 28.67 -5.99 34.33
N GLU A 111 28.67 -6.85 35.35
CA GLU A 111 27.69 -7.93 35.53
C GLU A 111 26.25 -7.45 35.86
N ASN A 112 26.04 -6.14 36.05
CA ASN A 112 24.76 -5.58 36.51
C ASN A 112 23.83 -5.07 35.40
N GLU A 113 24.31 -4.86 34.18
CA GLU A 113 23.42 -4.56 33.05
C GLU A 113 23.00 -5.83 32.32
N SER A 114 21.69 -6.09 32.27
CA SER A 114 21.13 -7.20 31.51
C SER A 114 21.20 -6.89 30.02
N LYS A 115 21.76 -7.82 29.23
CA LYS A 115 21.82 -7.72 27.77
C LYS A 115 20.44 -7.97 27.18
N TYR A 116 20.05 -7.20 26.17
CA TYR A 116 18.82 -7.48 25.42
C TYR A 116 19.06 -8.67 24.49
N ASN A 117 18.26 -9.71 24.62
CA ASN A 117 18.49 -11.00 23.97
C ASN A 117 18.01 -11.03 22.50
N LEU A 118 18.45 -10.05 21.71
CA LEU A 118 18.11 -9.89 20.29
C LEU A 118 18.68 -11.06 19.46
N ARG A 119 17.81 -11.77 18.72
CA ARG A 119 18.16 -12.90 17.86
C ARG A 119 18.09 -12.60 16.37
N GLY A 120 17.20 -11.70 15.98
CA GLY A 120 17.04 -11.31 14.58
C GLY A 120 16.10 -10.14 14.38
N VAL A 121 16.05 -9.67 13.15
CA VAL A 121 15.14 -8.60 12.71
C VAL A 121 14.41 -8.98 11.43
N ALA A 122 13.15 -8.55 11.32
CA ALA A 122 12.31 -8.80 10.15
C ALA A 122 11.78 -7.48 9.58
N ILE A 123 11.99 -7.25 8.28
CA ILE A 123 11.61 -6.01 7.61
C ILE A 123 10.76 -6.35 6.39
N GLY A 124 9.47 -6.00 6.46
CA GLY A 124 8.54 -6.07 5.33
C GLY A 124 8.61 -4.81 4.48
N ASN A 125 8.61 -4.94 3.14
CA ASN A 125 8.41 -3.85 2.19
C ASN A 125 9.13 -2.56 2.61
N GLY A 126 10.42 -2.71 2.95
CA GLY A 126 11.12 -1.73 3.78
C GLY A 126 11.88 -0.67 3.00
N TRP A 127 11.86 0.58 3.47
CA TRP A 127 12.74 1.64 2.97
C TRP A 127 14.11 1.59 3.66
N ILE A 128 15.15 1.16 2.93
CA ILE A 128 16.46 0.77 3.48
C ILE A 128 17.64 1.35 2.64
N ASP A 129 17.55 1.27 1.31
CA ASP A 129 18.54 1.80 0.35
C ASP A 129 17.88 2.67 -0.74
N PRO A 130 17.90 4.00 -0.59
CA PRO A 130 17.38 4.93 -1.58
C PRO A 130 18.01 4.80 -2.98
N ILE A 131 19.27 4.34 -3.10
CA ILE A 131 19.92 4.22 -4.42
C ILE A 131 19.22 3.12 -5.23
N SER A 132 19.09 1.92 -4.66
CA SER A 132 18.42 0.80 -5.32
C SER A 132 16.90 1.04 -5.44
N GLN A 133 16.26 1.61 -4.42
CA GLN A 133 14.79 1.73 -4.39
C GLN A 133 14.24 2.86 -5.27
N TYR A 134 14.86 4.05 -5.33
CA TYR A 134 14.46 5.08 -6.30
C TYR A 134 14.74 4.65 -7.75
N ASN A 135 15.77 3.82 -8.00
CA ASN A 135 16.00 3.19 -9.30
C ASN A 135 14.90 2.17 -9.65
N ALA A 136 14.39 1.45 -8.65
CA ALA A 136 13.34 0.47 -8.82
C ALA A 136 11.98 1.10 -9.18
N TYR A 137 11.62 2.29 -8.68
CA TYR A 137 10.39 3.01 -9.11
C TYR A 137 10.25 3.11 -10.63
N TYR A 138 11.33 3.45 -11.34
CA TYR A 138 11.32 3.46 -12.81
C TYR A 138 11.28 2.05 -13.40
N THR A 139 12.07 1.12 -12.87
CA THR A 139 12.28 -0.21 -13.45
C THR A 139 11.04 -1.09 -13.28
N TYR A 140 10.52 -1.21 -12.06
CA TYR A 140 9.29 -1.94 -11.73
C TYR A 140 8.09 -1.39 -12.50
N SER A 141 7.94 -0.06 -12.58
CA SER A 141 6.86 0.59 -13.36
C SER A 141 6.97 0.39 -14.87
N VAL A 142 8.18 0.10 -15.38
CA VAL A 142 8.40 -0.24 -16.79
C VAL A 142 8.03 -1.69 -17.07
N GLU A 143 8.39 -2.62 -16.19
CA GLU A 143 8.13 -4.05 -16.39
C GLU A 143 6.66 -4.40 -16.14
N HIS A 144 6.01 -3.77 -15.16
CA HIS A 144 4.58 -3.87 -14.90
C HIS A 144 3.71 -2.95 -15.80
N ASN A 145 4.31 -2.29 -16.80
CA ASN A 145 3.64 -1.44 -17.80
C ASN A 145 2.87 -0.22 -17.22
N LEU A 146 3.15 0.17 -15.98
CA LEU A 146 2.53 1.30 -15.28
C LEU A 146 2.88 2.67 -15.91
N ILE A 147 4.02 2.76 -16.63
CA ILE A 147 4.43 3.96 -17.39
C ILE A 147 4.81 3.67 -18.84
N SER A 148 4.36 4.54 -19.74
CA SER A 148 4.65 4.48 -21.18
C SER A 148 4.88 5.88 -21.78
N GLY A 149 4.98 5.96 -23.11
CA GLY A 149 4.96 7.24 -23.85
C GLY A 149 6.00 8.27 -23.40
N ASP A 150 5.55 9.49 -23.14
CA ASP A 150 6.37 10.59 -22.64
C ASP A 150 6.58 10.54 -21.12
N SER A 151 5.63 10.00 -20.36
CA SER A 151 5.74 9.78 -18.90
C SER A 151 6.96 8.90 -18.57
N LYS A 152 7.20 7.84 -19.36
CA LYS A 152 8.39 6.99 -19.25
C LYS A 152 9.69 7.76 -19.54
N LYS A 153 9.68 8.74 -20.45
CA LYS A 153 10.86 9.60 -20.75
C LYS A 153 11.10 10.59 -19.60
N LEU A 154 10.03 11.13 -19.03
CA LEU A 154 10.08 12.03 -17.88
C LEU A 154 10.61 11.31 -16.63
N ALA A 155 10.04 10.16 -16.27
CA ALA A 155 10.49 9.29 -15.19
C ALA A 155 11.98 8.93 -15.32
N LYS A 156 12.45 8.57 -16.53
CA LYS A 156 13.87 8.29 -16.75
C LYS A 156 14.77 9.52 -16.53
N LYS A 157 14.31 10.71 -16.93
CA LYS A 157 15.03 11.98 -16.72
C LYS A 157 15.07 12.38 -15.24
N GLN A 158 13.98 12.16 -14.49
CA GLN A 158 13.93 12.37 -13.04
C GLN A 158 14.89 11.40 -12.33
N LEU A 159 14.90 10.12 -12.73
CA LEU A 159 15.87 9.13 -12.23
C LEU A 159 17.33 9.55 -12.49
N ASP A 160 17.66 10.02 -13.69
CA ASP A 160 19.02 10.49 -14.00
C ASP A 160 19.43 11.70 -13.14
N ALA A 161 18.49 12.60 -12.82
CA ALA A 161 18.74 13.72 -11.93
C ALA A 161 18.84 13.30 -10.45
N CYS A 162 17.99 12.37 -10.01
CA CYS A 162 17.98 11.75 -8.69
C CYS A 162 19.31 11.05 -8.40
N MET A 163 19.81 10.21 -9.31
CA MET A 163 21.08 9.49 -9.14
C MET A 163 22.30 10.44 -9.08
N VAL A 164 22.23 11.61 -9.75
CA VAL A 164 23.23 12.67 -9.59
C VAL A 164 23.14 13.33 -8.21
N ALA A 165 21.95 13.57 -7.68
CA ALA A 165 21.74 14.15 -6.35
C ALA A 165 22.22 13.21 -5.22
N LEU A 166 21.78 11.95 -5.22
CA LEU A 166 22.20 10.94 -4.23
C LEU A 166 23.72 10.71 -4.25
N LYS A 167 24.36 10.78 -5.42
CA LYS A 167 25.81 10.71 -5.55
C LYS A 167 26.53 11.95 -5.00
N ALA A 168 25.89 13.11 -5.02
CA ALA A 168 26.45 14.35 -4.46
C ALA A 168 26.28 14.42 -2.92
N LYS A 169 25.15 13.91 -2.41
CA LYS A 169 24.87 13.75 -0.97
C LYS A 169 23.92 12.57 -0.80
N LEU A 170 24.40 11.48 -0.20
CA LEU A 170 23.55 10.34 0.14
C LEU A 170 22.77 10.65 1.42
N THR A 171 21.45 10.49 1.37
CA THR A 171 20.49 10.69 2.46
C THR A 171 19.38 9.65 2.37
N ILE A 172 18.64 9.42 3.46
CA ILE A 172 17.48 8.52 3.51
C ILE A 172 16.35 8.99 2.57
N HIS A 173 16.16 10.30 2.44
CA HIS A 173 15.11 10.93 1.64
C HIS A 173 15.70 11.96 0.67
N GLN A 174 15.09 12.13 -0.50
CA GLN A 174 15.51 13.13 -1.49
C GLN A 174 14.33 13.55 -2.39
N ASP A 175 13.75 14.74 -2.17
CA ASP A 175 12.54 15.24 -2.84
C ASP A 175 12.56 15.14 -4.39
N LEU A 176 13.74 15.35 -4.99
CA LEU A 176 13.94 15.25 -6.45
C LEU A 176 13.66 13.84 -7.02
N CYS A 177 13.78 12.82 -6.18
CA CYS A 177 13.56 11.42 -6.53
C CYS A 177 12.09 11.00 -6.43
N GLU A 178 11.31 11.61 -5.52
CA GLU A 178 9.86 11.35 -5.41
C GLU A 178 9.10 11.68 -6.69
N LEU A 179 9.59 12.65 -7.45
CA LEU A 179 9.06 13.03 -8.76
C LEU A 179 8.94 11.83 -9.73
N ILE A 180 9.74 10.76 -9.54
CA ILE A 180 9.63 9.52 -10.31
C ILE A 180 8.31 8.82 -10.00
N LEU A 181 7.99 8.64 -8.71
CA LEU A 181 6.75 8.02 -8.23
C LEU A 181 5.54 8.90 -8.56
N GLU A 182 5.62 10.22 -8.32
CA GLU A 182 4.58 11.18 -8.75
C GLU A 182 4.24 11.02 -10.24
N THR A 183 5.25 10.80 -11.09
CA THR A 183 5.06 10.62 -12.55
C THR A 183 4.42 9.28 -12.90
N VAL A 184 4.59 8.24 -12.09
CA VAL A 184 3.86 6.96 -12.21
C VAL A 184 2.39 7.17 -11.83
N LEU A 185 2.13 7.81 -10.69
CA LEU A 185 0.78 8.03 -10.18
C LEU A 185 -0.03 8.99 -11.06
N GLU A 186 0.56 10.10 -11.54
CA GLU A 186 -0.06 10.99 -12.53
C GLU A 186 -0.35 10.28 -13.87
N ASN A 187 0.55 9.40 -14.34
CA ASN A 187 0.33 8.59 -15.54
C ASN A 187 -0.81 7.57 -15.38
N SER A 188 -1.06 7.11 -14.16
CA SER A 188 -2.09 6.11 -13.85
C SER A 188 -3.52 6.66 -13.79
N ARG A 189 -3.70 7.99 -13.91
CA ARG A 189 -4.97 8.67 -13.67
C ARG A 189 -6.08 8.24 -14.62
N GLN A 190 -7.23 7.90 -14.05
CA GLN A 190 -8.44 7.55 -14.79
C GLN A 190 -9.57 8.51 -14.39
N THR A 191 -10.19 9.16 -15.38
CA THR A 191 -11.30 10.11 -15.16
C THR A 191 -12.59 9.55 -15.73
N ASN A 192 -13.61 9.41 -14.88
CA ASN A 192 -14.94 8.96 -15.27
C ASN A 192 -16.01 9.92 -14.72
N GLY A 193 -16.68 10.65 -15.59
CA GLY A 193 -17.61 11.71 -15.18
C GLY A 193 -16.92 12.78 -14.34
N SER A 194 -17.30 12.89 -13.06
CA SER A 194 -16.72 13.85 -12.10
C SER A 194 -15.68 13.24 -11.15
N THR A 195 -15.40 11.94 -11.21
CA THR A 195 -14.40 11.28 -10.37
C THR A 195 -13.10 11.07 -11.14
N THR A 196 -11.96 11.37 -10.51
CA THR A 196 -10.62 10.99 -10.98
C THR A 196 -10.02 10.06 -9.95
N THR A 197 -9.61 8.87 -10.38
CA THR A 197 -8.87 7.89 -9.56
C THR A 197 -7.45 7.72 -10.10
N CYS A 198 -6.61 7.01 -9.35
CA CYS A 198 -5.24 6.65 -9.70
C CYS A 198 -4.92 5.25 -9.15
N LEU A 199 -3.76 4.72 -9.56
CA LEU A 199 -3.11 3.57 -8.94
C LEU A 199 -2.94 3.80 -7.43
N ASN A 200 -3.15 2.74 -6.65
CA ASN A 200 -2.76 2.69 -5.25
C ASN A 200 -1.25 2.37 -5.16
N GLN A 201 -0.46 3.26 -4.56
CA GLN A 201 0.99 3.09 -4.44
C GLN A 201 1.41 1.91 -3.53
N TYR A 202 0.48 1.37 -2.75
CA TYR A 202 0.70 0.21 -1.90
C TYR A 202 0.27 -1.12 -2.56
N ASP A 203 -0.57 -1.08 -3.59
CA ASP A 203 -1.04 -2.26 -4.35
C ASP A 203 -1.35 -1.91 -5.81
N ILE A 204 -0.50 -2.34 -6.75
CA ILE A 204 -0.67 -2.01 -8.17
C ILE A 204 -1.88 -2.66 -8.85
N ARG A 205 -2.60 -3.55 -8.16
CA ARG A 205 -3.87 -4.14 -8.64
C ARG A 205 -5.05 -3.18 -8.46
N ASP A 206 -4.93 -2.22 -7.54
CA ASP A 206 -5.96 -1.26 -7.21
C ASP A 206 -5.76 0.07 -7.96
N HIS A 207 -6.84 0.53 -8.60
CA HIS A 207 -6.91 1.81 -9.33
C HIS A 207 -8.13 2.65 -8.90
N SER A 208 -8.69 2.35 -7.72
CA SER A 208 -9.98 2.88 -7.26
C SER A 208 -9.87 4.07 -6.30
N ASP A 209 -8.71 4.29 -5.65
CA ASP A 209 -8.51 5.47 -4.81
C ASP A 209 -8.48 6.77 -5.64
N SER A 210 -9.01 7.82 -5.03
CA SER A 210 -9.09 9.17 -5.56
C SER A 210 -7.72 9.77 -5.89
N PHE A 211 -7.64 10.59 -6.93
CA PHE A 211 -6.48 11.45 -7.18
C PHE A 211 -6.61 12.76 -6.39
N PRO A 212 -5.58 13.22 -5.64
CA PRO A 212 -4.20 12.73 -5.57
C PRO A 212 -3.89 11.87 -4.32
N SER A 213 -4.86 11.14 -3.76
CA SER A 213 -4.66 10.25 -2.62
C SER A 213 -3.83 9.01 -3.00
N CYS A 214 -4.18 8.34 -4.11
CA CYS A 214 -3.38 7.30 -4.76
C CYS A 214 -2.78 6.23 -3.81
N GLY A 215 -3.56 5.80 -2.83
CA GLY A 215 -3.18 4.85 -1.77
C GLY A 215 -3.30 5.43 -0.36
N ILE A 216 -3.25 6.75 -0.17
CA ILE A 216 -3.30 7.40 1.17
C ILE A 216 -4.67 7.19 1.88
N SER A 217 -5.71 6.75 1.17
CA SER A 217 -7.02 6.41 1.75
C SER A 217 -7.22 4.90 1.98
N TRP A 218 -6.18 4.08 1.82
CA TRP A 218 -6.16 2.64 2.03
C TRP A 218 -5.29 2.26 3.24
N PRO A 219 -5.63 1.21 4.02
CA PRO A 219 -6.83 0.38 3.92
C PRO A 219 -8.12 1.12 4.30
N TYR A 220 -9.23 0.78 3.65
CA TYR A 220 -10.49 1.55 3.76
C TYR A 220 -11.15 1.44 5.15
N GLU A 221 -10.74 0.45 5.96
CA GLU A 221 -11.11 0.24 7.35
C GLU A 221 -10.51 1.29 8.31
N LEU A 222 -9.44 2.01 7.92
CA LEU A 222 -8.70 2.95 8.77
C LEU A 222 -9.59 3.98 9.47
N THR A 223 -10.64 4.46 8.81
CA THR A 223 -11.58 5.42 9.42
C THR A 223 -12.29 4.81 10.63
N THR A 224 -12.80 3.58 10.50
CA THR A 224 -13.46 2.88 11.62
C THR A 224 -12.46 2.50 12.71
N ILE A 225 -11.21 2.15 12.37
CA ILE A 225 -10.15 1.93 13.35
C ILE A 225 -9.89 3.22 14.16
N ALA A 226 -9.82 4.36 13.49
CA ALA A 226 -9.65 5.65 14.15
C ALA A 226 -10.84 6.02 15.05
N GLU A 227 -12.08 5.76 14.61
CA GLU A 227 -13.28 5.96 15.43
C GLU A 227 -13.28 5.05 16.67
N TYR A 228 -12.97 3.77 16.50
CA TYR A 228 -12.86 2.79 17.59
C TYR A 228 -11.76 3.16 18.60
N LEU A 229 -10.55 3.50 18.14
CA LEU A 229 -9.44 3.90 19.00
C LEU A 229 -9.62 5.28 19.65
N ARG A 230 -10.66 6.05 19.26
CA ARG A 230 -11.07 7.31 19.91
C ARG A 230 -12.23 7.15 20.89
N ARG A 231 -12.85 5.97 20.98
CA ARG A 231 -13.92 5.69 21.94
C ARG A 231 -13.41 5.72 23.38
N LYS A 232 -14.17 6.35 24.27
CA LYS A 232 -13.76 6.58 25.67
C LYS A 232 -13.62 5.28 26.48
N ASP A 233 -14.45 4.29 26.20
CA ASP A 233 -14.34 2.95 26.80
C ASP A 233 -13.08 2.23 26.33
N VAL A 234 -12.76 2.28 25.03
CA VAL A 234 -11.56 1.69 24.42
C VAL A 234 -10.29 2.36 24.97
N VAL A 235 -10.19 3.69 24.91
CA VAL A 235 -9.06 4.48 25.45
C VAL A 235 -8.84 4.22 26.95
N SER A 236 -9.91 4.02 27.72
CA SER A 236 -9.81 3.67 29.15
C SER A 236 -9.33 2.24 29.37
N ALA A 237 -9.79 1.29 28.55
CA ALA A 237 -9.42 -0.12 28.64
C ALA A 237 -7.96 -0.39 28.28
N ILE A 238 -7.38 0.36 27.33
CA ILE A 238 -5.95 0.34 26.98
C ILE A 238 -5.10 1.30 27.83
N HIS A 239 -5.70 1.96 28.83
CA HIS A 239 -5.07 2.90 29.77
C HIS A 239 -4.41 4.15 29.13
N ALA A 240 -4.75 4.48 27.88
CA ALA A 240 -4.18 5.61 27.14
C ALA A 240 -4.81 6.97 27.47
N THR A 241 -5.51 7.11 28.61
CA THR A 241 -6.32 8.29 28.98
C THR A 241 -5.54 9.61 29.11
N SER A 242 -4.21 9.54 29.15
CA SER A 242 -3.33 10.71 29.19
C SER A 242 -3.16 11.38 27.81
N GLN A 243 -3.31 10.65 26.71
CA GLN A 243 -3.28 11.20 25.35
C GLN A 243 -4.57 11.98 25.06
N GLN A 244 -4.48 13.30 24.95
CA GLN A 244 -5.64 14.20 24.78
C GLN A 244 -6.08 14.42 23.32
N ILE A 245 -5.22 14.11 22.35
CA ILE A 245 -5.51 14.31 20.91
C ILE A 245 -6.41 13.18 20.36
N GLY A 246 -6.43 12.03 21.04
CA GLY A 246 -6.95 10.78 20.50
C GLY A 246 -6.02 10.17 19.46
N TRP A 247 -6.25 8.91 19.10
CA TRP A 247 -5.39 8.20 18.16
C TRP A 247 -5.45 8.78 16.74
N VAL A 248 -4.29 8.89 16.11
CA VAL A 248 -4.13 9.02 14.66
C VAL A 248 -3.18 7.92 14.20
N GLU A 249 -3.42 7.40 13.00
CA GLU A 249 -2.52 6.52 12.27
C GLU A 249 -1.21 7.27 11.96
N CYS A 250 -1.17 8.02 10.85
CA CYS A 250 0.02 8.74 10.41
C CYS A 250 0.13 10.17 10.99
N SER A 251 1.11 10.39 11.87
CA SER A 251 1.39 11.71 12.45
C SER A 251 2.25 12.57 11.53
N SER A 252 1.62 13.43 10.71
CA SER A 252 2.37 14.35 9.83
C SER A 252 3.30 15.34 10.56
N GLY A 253 3.12 15.51 11.88
CA GLY A 253 4.06 16.26 12.73
C GLY A 253 5.40 15.55 12.89
N VAL A 254 5.37 14.24 13.11
CA VAL A 254 6.56 13.38 13.20
C VAL A 254 7.27 13.29 11.85
N GLY A 255 6.52 13.06 10.76
CA GLY A 255 7.09 13.05 9.40
C GLY A 255 7.79 14.36 9.01
N ARG A 256 7.23 15.51 9.41
CA ARG A 256 7.90 16.82 9.25
C ARG A 256 9.11 17.01 10.17
N GLY A 257 9.23 16.27 11.27
CA GLY A 257 10.41 16.28 12.14
C GLY A 257 11.67 15.89 11.38
N PHE A 258 11.63 14.76 10.66
CA PHE A 258 12.73 14.26 9.83
C PHE A 258 12.98 15.04 8.52
N THR A 259 12.30 16.17 8.28
CA THR A 259 12.51 16.98 7.08
C THR A 259 13.91 17.59 7.09
N GLY A 260 14.75 17.16 6.14
CA GLY A 260 16.15 17.58 6.07
C GLY A 260 17.13 16.68 6.82
N ASP A 261 16.70 15.51 7.33
CA ASP A 261 17.60 14.53 7.94
C ASP A 261 18.78 14.18 7.01
N THR A 262 19.99 14.18 7.58
CA THR A 262 21.25 13.89 6.89
C THR A 262 21.89 12.59 7.34
N SER A 263 21.13 11.71 8.00
CA SER A 263 21.60 10.39 8.42
C SER A 263 21.93 9.48 7.22
N PRO A 264 22.93 8.60 7.35
CA PRO A 264 23.16 7.51 6.40
C PRO A 264 21.91 6.64 6.21
N PRO A 265 21.64 6.14 4.98
CA PRO A 265 20.63 5.11 4.77
C PRO A 265 20.93 3.82 5.53
N ALA A 266 19.87 3.17 6.04
CA ALA A 266 19.99 2.03 6.96
C ALA A 266 20.70 0.80 6.36
N VAL A 267 20.79 0.69 5.02
CA VAL A 267 21.64 -0.30 4.34
C VAL A 267 23.10 -0.29 4.80
N THR A 268 23.64 0.86 5.25
CA THR A 268 25.03 0.93 5.74
C THR A 268 25.24 0.23 7.09
N LEU A 269 24.15 -0.12 7.80
CA LEU A 269 24.19 -0.82 9.09
C LEU A 269 24.00 -2.33 8.96
N LEU A 270 23.41 -2.80 7.85
CA LEU A 270 23.11 -4.23 7.65
C LEU A 270 24.34 -5.15 7.71
N PRO A 271 25.55 -4.81 7.23
CA PRO A 271 26.71 -5.70 7.33
C PRO A 271 27.07 -6.05 8.79
N ASP A 272 27.21 -5.04 9.65
CA ASP A 272 27.53 -5.21 11.07
C ASP A 272 26.46 -6.00 11.85
N ILE A 273 25.20 -5.89 11.42
CA ILE A 273 24.05 -6.62 11.98
C ILE A 273 24.11 -8.09 11.55
N LEU A 274 24.35 -8.34 10.25
CA LEU A 274 24.45 -9.68 9.65
C LEU A 274 25.65 -10.48 10.16
N GLU A 275 26.70 -9.84 10.67
CA GLU A 275 27.79 -10.51 11.38
C GLU A 275 27.39 -11.09 12.76
N GLN A 276 26.25 -10.68 13.32
CA GLN A 276 25.86 -10.98 14.70
C GLN A 276 24.50 -11.67 14.86
N ILE A 277 23.50 -11.31 14.05
CA ILE A 277 22.12 -11.81 14.14
C ILE A 277 21.53 -12.10 12.76
N GLU A 278 20.38 -12.78 12.74
CA GLU A 278 19.66 -13.08 11.50
C GLU A 278 18.80 -11.90 11.02
N VAL A 279 18.75 -11.69 9.70
CA VAL A 279 17.92 -10.66 9.07
C VAL A 279 16.98 -11.34 8.07
N LEU A 280 15.68 -11.16 8.27
CA LEU A 280 14.64 -11.45 7.30
C LEU A 280 14.26 -10.14 6.59
N LEU A 281 14.41 -10.11 5.26
CA LEU A 281 13.77 -9.13 4.40
C LEU A 281 12.63 -9.83 3.66
N TYR A 282 11.45 -9.22 3.61
CA TYR A 282 10.35 -9.74 2.80
C TYR A 282 9.65 -8.63 2.03
N SER A 283 9.11 -8.97 0.87
CA SER A 283 8.42 -8.01 0.00
C SER A 283 7.17 -8.65 -0.60
N GLY A 284 6.04 -7.95 -0.54
CA GLY A 284 4.89 -8.23 -1.40
C GLY A 284 5.19 -7.86 -2.85
N ASP A 285 4.80 -8.72 -3.80
CA ASP A 285 5.09 -8.54 -5.23
C ASP A 285 4.23 -7.47 -5.94
N GLN A 286 3.16 -6.98 -5.31
CA GLN A 286 2.26 -5.94 -5.84
C GLN A 286 2.51 -4.53 -5.26
N ASP A 287 3.43 -4.37 -4.32
CA ASP A 287 3.82 -3.05 -3.80
C ASP A 287 4.58 -2.23 -4.85
N LEU A 288 4.31 -0.93 -4.96
CA LEU A 288 5.07 0.02 -5.77
C LEU A 288 6.05 0.86 -4.91
N ILE A 289 5.59 1.42 -3.78
CA ILE A 289 6.35 2.37 -2.97
C ILE A 289 7.55 1.74 -2.25
N CYS A 290 7.53 0.45 -1.94
CA CYS A 290 8.72 -0.31 -1.53
C CYS A 290 8.83 -1.65 -2.28
N ASN A 291 8.54 -1.60 -3.59
CA ASN A 291 8.55 -2.73 -4.50
C ASN A 291 9.78 -3.65 -4.37
N HIS A 292 9.53 -4.95 -4.53
CA HIS A 292 10.50 -6.02 -4.31
C HIS A 292 11.79 -5.90 -5.15
N MET A 293 11.72 -5.32 -6.36
CA MET A 293 12.91 -5.14 -7.21
C MET A 293 13.93 -4.20 -6.58
N GLY A 294 13.49 -3.21 -5.79
CA GLY A 294 14.39 -2.34 -5.04
C GLY A 294 15.09 -3.05 -3.89
N THR A 295 14.39 -3.96 -3.20
CA THR A 295 14.96 -4.85 -2.18
C THR A 295 15.95 -5.84 -2.81
N GLU A 296 15.62 -6.43 -3.96
CA GLU A 296 16.48 -7.36 -4.70
C GLU A 296 17.75 -6.70 -5.24
N ASP A 297 17.65 -5.50 -5.85
CA ASP A 297 18.81 -4.73 -6.31
C ASP A 297 19.69 -4.30 -5.12
N MET A 298 19.10 -3.87 -4.00
CA MET A 298 19.84 -3.59 -2.76
C MET A 298 20.61 -4.82 -2.28
N ILE A 299 19.97 -6.00 -2.19
CA ILE A 299 20.65 -7.23 -1.74
C ILE A 299 21.75 -7.62 -2.73
N SER A 300 21.54 -7.45 -4.04
CA SER A 300 22.57 -7.66 -5.07
C SER A 300 23.77 -6.72 -4.89
N ASN A 301 23.52 -5.52 -4.34
CA ASN A 301 24.53 -4.49 -4.11
C ASN A 301 25.22 -4.59 -2.73
N LEU A 302 24.53 -5.12 -1.72
CA LEU A 302 25.03 -5.30 -0.36
C LEU A 302 26.25 -6.24 -0.32
N THR A 303 27.21 -5.91 0.55
CA THR A 303 28.36 -6.76 0.88
C THR A 303 28.36 -7.06 2.36
N TRP A 304 28.24 -8.34 2.73
CA TRP A 304 28.15 -8.80 4.11
C TRP A 304 28.86 -10.15 4.27
N ASN A 305 29.36 -10.47 5.47
CA ASN A 305 29.95 -11.79 5.79
C ASN A 305 30.94 -12.29 4.71
N GLY A 306 31.79 -11.37 4.22
CA GLY A 306 32.86 -11.65 3.25
C GLY A 306 32.47 -11.74 1.76
N ALA A 307 31.25 -11.36 1.33
CA ALA A 307 30.92 -11.30 -0.10
C ALA A 307 29.77 -10.34 -0.47
N LYS A 308 29.79 -9.90 -1.74
CA LYS A 308 28.74 -9.09 -2.38
C LYS A 308 27.63 -9.99 -2.95
N GLY A 309 26.37 -9.63 -2.69
CA GLY A 309 25.20 -10.35 -3.20
C GLY A 309 25.04 -11.77 -2.64
N PHE A 310 23.94 -12.45 -2.98
CA PHE A 310 23.84 -13.90 -2.81
C PHE A 310 24.79 -14.62 -3.78
N LYS A 311 25.56 -15.60 -3.29
CA LYS A 311 26.37 -16.50 -4.13
C LYS A 311 25.52 -17.64 -4.69
N ASN A 312 24.55 -18.12 -3.90
CA ASN A 312 23.58 -19.11 -4.33
C ASN A 312 22.25 -18.44 -4.69
N LEU A 313 22.02 -18.20 -5.98
CA LEU A 313 20.78 -17.64 -6.51
C LEU A 313 19.66 -18.68 -6.69
N THR A 314 19.80 -19.88 -6.10
CA THR A 314 18.74 -20.90 -6.13
C THR A 314 17.60 -20.50 -5.19
N SER A 315 16.62 -19.76 -5.72
CA SER A 315 15.36 -19.52 -5.03
C SER A 315 14.63 -20.85 -4.82
N THR A 316 14.15 -21.04 -3.59
CA THR A 316 13.43 -22.25 -3.18
C THR A 316 11.95 -21.92 -3.09
N PRO A 317 11.06 -22.58 -3.86
CA PRO A 317 9.63 -22.27 -3.83
C PRO A 317 9.05 -22.62 -2.47
N TRP A 318 8.08 -21.84 -2.01
CA TRP A 318 7.47 -22.00 -0.70
C TRP A 318 5.95 -22.08 -0.86
N PHE A 319 5.34 -23.03 -0.16
CA PHE A 319 3.94 -23.38 -0.26
C PHE A 319 3.25 -23.30 1.10
N VAL A 320 2.05 -22.71 1.12
CA VAL A 320 1.17 -22.64 2.28
C VAL A 320 -0.25 -23.00 1.82
N ASN A 321 -0.90 -23.90 2.56
CA ASN A 321 -2.21 -24.47 2.20
C ASN A 321 -2.26 -24.95 0.73
N TYR A 322 -1.26 -25.74 0.34
CA TYR A 322 -1.05 -26.30 -1.02
C TYR A 322 -0.85 -25.28 -2.16
N THR A 323 -0.93 -23.98 -1.88
CA THR A 323 -0.72 -22.90 -2.86
C THR A 323 0.72 -22.40 -2.77
N GLN A 324 1.36 -22.07 -3.91
CA GLN A 324 2.68 -21.44 -3.87
C GLN A 324 2.53 -20.01 -3.34
N ALA A 325 3.06 -19.76 -2.15
CA ALA A 325 3.01 -18.48 -1.46
C ALA A 325 4.10 -17.50 -1.92
N GLY A 326 5.18 -18.02 -2.52
CA GLY A 326 6.32 -17.20 -2.91
C GLY A 326 7.57 -18.01 -3.20
N TYR A 327 8.73 -17.39 -2.96
CA TYR A 327 10.02 -18.08 -2.90
C TYR A 327 10.90 -17.53 -1.76
N ILE A 328 11.84 -18.37 -1.30
CA ILE A 328 12.81 -18.04 -0.25
C ILE A 328 14.23 -18.18 -0.81
N ILE A 329 15.11 -17.23 -0.49
CA ILE A 329 16.58 -17.32 -0.64
C ILE A 329 17.20 -17.05 0.74
N SER A 330 18.21 -17.83 1.15
CA SER A 330 18.90 -17.59 2.42
C SER A 330 20.40 -17.91 2.32
N GLU A 331 21.24 -16.99 2.77
CA GLU A 331 22.70 -17.16 2.83
C GLU A 331 23.34 -16.20 3.85
N ARG A 332 24.31 -16.68 4.65
CA ARG A 332 25.13 -15.83 5.53
C ARG A 332 24.29 -14.89 6.42
N ASN A 333 23.33 -15.47 7.16
CA ASN A 333 22.40 -14.80 8.08
C ASN A 333 21.36 -13.87 7.43
N LEU A 334 21.39 -13.67 6.10
CA LEU A 334 20.37 -12.93 5.37
C LEU A 334 19.39 -13.90 4.72
N THR A 335 18.11 -13.76 5.03
CA THR A 335 17.00 -14.43 4.35
C THR A 335 16.16 -13.39 3.62
N TYR A 336 15.82 -13.67 2.36
CA TYR A 336 14.92 -12.88 1.55
C TYR A 336 13.72 -13.72 1.10
N VAL A 337 12.51 -13.15 1.17
CA VAL A 337 11.26 -13.79 0.76
C VAL A 337 10.46 -12.84 -0.13
N LEU A 338 10.22 -13.25 -1.39
CA LEU A 338 9.18 -12.63 -2.21
C LEU A 338 7.86 -13.32 -1.93
N VAL A 339 6.83 -12.56 -1.56
CA VAL A 339 5.49 -13.07 -1.23
C VAL A 339 4.52 -12.69 -2.35
N TYR A 340 3.86 -13.69 -2.93
CA TYR A 340 3.02 -13.51 -4.11
C TYR A 340 1.64 -12.94 -3.79
N ASN A 341 1.08 -12.19 -4.75
CA ASN A 341 -0.24 -11.55 -4.68
C ASN A 341 -0.42 -10.69 -3.42
N SER A 342 0.62 -9.97 -2.99
CA SER A 342 0.64 -9.22 -1.72
C SER A 342 1.03 -7.76 -1.92
N SER A 343 0.34 -6.86 -1.22
CA SER A 343 0.59 -5.41 -1.20
C SER A 343 1.81 -5.04 -0.34
N HIS A 344 1.96 -3.75 -0.05
CA HIS A 344 2.87 -3.22 0.98
C HIS A 344 2.67 -3.92 2.34
N MET A 345 1.40 -4.08 2.76
CA MET A 345 1.03 -4.75 4.01
C MET A 345 0.81 -6.24 3.79
N VAL A 346 1.89 -7.01 3.58
CA VAL A 346 1.81 -8.47 3.35
C VAL A 346 0.93 -9.24 4.36
N PRO A 347 0.92 -8.94 5.68
CA PRO A 347 0.04 -9.64 6.63
C PRO A 347 -1.45 -9.21 6.55
N TYR A 348 -1.77 -8.13 5.86
CA TYR A 348 -3.15 -7.73 5.56
C TYR A 348 -3.73 -8.59 4.41
N ASP A 349 -3.01 -8.77 3.30
CA ASP A 349 -3.42 -9.65 2.20
C ASP A 349 -3.46 -11.13 2.60
N VAL A 350 -2.38 -11.61 3.20
CA VAL A 350 -2.10 -13.05 3.37
C VAL A 350 -1.65 -13.39 4.81
N PRO A 351 -2.47 -13.13 5.84
CA PRO A 351 -2.08 -13.28 7.25
C PRO A 351 -1.49 -14.66 7.58
N VAL A 352 -2.14 -15.76 7.17
CA VAL A 352 -1.67 -17.14 7.37
C VAL A 352 -0.31 -17.41 6.72
N VAL A 353 -0.04 -16.81 5.56
CA VAL A 353 1.25 -16.91 4.85
C VAL A 353 2.33 -16.13 5.61
N SER A 354 2.01 -14.90 6.05
CA SER A 354 2.92 -14.09 6.85
C SER A 354 3.31 -14.76 8.17
N ALA A 355 2.37 -15.47 8.80
CA ALA A 355 2.61 -16.22 10.04
C ALA A 355 3.52 -17.44 9.80
N ASP A 356 3.31 -18.21 8.73
CA ASP A 356 4.20 -19.33 8.40
C ASP A 356 5.64 -18.86 8.11
N MET A 357 5.81 -17.71 7.46
CA MET A 357 7.11 -17.06 7.27
C MET A 357 7.73 -16.62 8.60
N MET A 358 6.98 -15.86 9.42
CA MET A 358 7.49 -15.33 10.69
C MET A 358 7.87 -16.46 11.66
N TYR A 359 7.04 -17.49 11.77
CA TYR A 359 7.30 -18.62 12.66
C TYR A 359 8.48 -19.48 12.22
N ARG A 360 8.75 -19.61 10.91
CA ARG A 360 10.01 -20.21 10.43
C ARG A 360 11.22 -19.37 10.83
N PHE A 361 11.13 -18.04 10.71
CA PHE A 361 12.22 -17.13 11.04
C PHE A 361 12.56 -17.13 12.53
N ILE A 362 11.56 -17.18 13.42
CA ILE A 362 11.80 -17.32 14.87
C ILE A 362 12.03 -18.78 15.33
N GLY A 363 12.39 -19.67 14.40
CA GLY A 363 12.82 -21.05 14.70
C GLY A 363 11.71 -22.00 15.17
N LEU A 364 10.44 -21.61 15.13
CA LEU A 364 9.33 -22.49 15.51
C LEU A 364 9.07 -23.52 14.41
N ALA A 365 8.87 -24.78 14.81
CA ALA A 365 8.48 -25.88 13.93
C ALA A 365 6.98 -25.82 13.54
N TYR A 366 6.52 -24.64 13.11
CA TYR A 366 5.09 -24.31 12.91
C TYR A 366 4.38 -25.25 11.93
N GLN A 367 5.07 -25.75 10.90
CA GLN A 367 4.50 -26.73 9.96
C GLN A 367 4.05 -28.06 10.62
N ASN A 368 4.45 -28.33 11.87
CA ASN A 368 4.05 -29.51 12.64
C ASN A 368 2.80 -29.28 13.52
N ILE A 369 2.37 -28.03 13.70
CA ILE A 369 1.28 -27.61 14.61
C ILE A 369 0.23 -26.70 13.95
N SER A 370 0.57 -26.11 12.80
CA SER A 370 -0.31 -25.30 11.98
C SER A 370 -1.54 -26.09 11.50
N LYS A 371 -2.69 -25.41 11.46
CA LYS A 371 -3.93 -25.88 10.81
C LYS A 371 -3.80 -25.91 9.28
N PHE A 372 -2.80 -25.19 8.74
CA PHE A 372 -2.56 -24.96 7.33
C PHE A 372 -1.23 -25.64 6.92
N PRO A 373 -1.25 -26.73 6.13
CA PRO A 373 -0.03 -27.44 5.73
C PRO A 373 0.91 -26.55 4.91
N SER A 374 2.21 -26.60 5.19
CA SER A 374 3.19 -25.72 4.56
C SER A 374 4.56 -26.39 4.36
N SER A 375 5.25 -26.03 3.27
CA SER A 375 6.52 -26.65 2.86
C SER A 375 7.43 -25.69 2.12
N VAL A 376 8.74 -25.96 2.20
CA VAL A 376 9.79 -25.21 1.48
C VAL A 376 10.54 -26.19 0.59
N GLY A 377 10.63 -25.86 -0.70
CA GLY A 377 11.10 -26.74 -1.76
C GLY A 377 9.99 -27.62 -2.33
N TYR A 378 10.22 -28.17 -3.52
CA TYR A 378 9.38 -29.22 -4.06
C TYR A 378 9.51 -30.47 -3.18
N GLN A 379 8.38 -31.02 -2.73
CA GLN A 379 8.39 -32.35 -2.10
C GLN A 379 8.78 -33.39 -3.15
N ASN A 380 9.85 -34.14 -2.89
CA ASN A 380 10.14 -35.35 -3.64
C ASN A 380 9.05 -36.38 -3.30
N ASP A 381 8.14 -36.64 -4.24
CA ASP A 381 7.18 -37.73 -4.09
C ASP A 381 7.92 -39.07 -4.10
N THR A 382 8.12 -39.61 -2.89
CA THR A 382 8.58 -40.97 -2.65
C THR A 382 7.68 -41.70 -1.65
N THR A 383 6.37 -41.42 -1.62
CA THR A 383 5.37 -42.25 -0.89
C THR A 383 3.95 -42.12 -1.44
N ASP A 384 3.36 -43.28 -1.75
CA ASP A 384 1.93 -43.53 -2.04
C ASP A 384 1.25 -42.78 -3.20
N LYS A 385 1.37 -43.42 -4.37
CA LYS A 385 0.48 -43.28 -5.53
C LYS A 385 -0.98 -43.60 -5.19
N ASN A 386 -1.72 -42.63 -4.65
CA ASN A 386 -3.20 -42.65 -4.60
C ASN A 386 -3.85 -41.29 -4.92
N HIS A 387 -3.11 -40.17 -4.89
CA HIS A 387 -3.63 -38.85 -5.26
C HIS A 387 -3.62 -38.63 -6.79
N THR A 388 -4.39 -39.44 -7.52
CA THR A 388 -4.72 -39.21 -8.94
C THR A 388 -6.24 -39.19 -9.19
N ALA A 389 -7.03 -38.94 -8.14
CA ALA A 389 -8.48 -38.92 -8.19
C ALA A 389 -9.07 -37.50 -8.09
N ASP A 390 -8.42 -36.61 -7.33
CA ASP A 390 -8.99 -35.31 -6.97
C ASP A 390 -8.82 -34.26 -8.08
N ASP A 391 -7.67 -34.22 -8.78
CA ASP A 391 -7.43 -33.29 -9.89
C ASP A 391 -8.43 -33.48 -11.03
N GLU A 392 -8.74 -34.74 -11.38
CA GLU A 392 -9.72 -35.07 -12.43
C GLU A 392 -11.18 -34.73 -12.02
N ILE A 393 -11.43 -34.48 -10.73
CA ILE A 393 -12.70 -33.97 -10.21
C ILE A 393 -12.74 -32.44 -10.35
N TRP A 394 -11.66 -31.74 -9.99
CA TRP A 394 -11.61 -30.27 -10.11
C TRP A 394 -11.68 -29.80 -11.57
N ASP A 395 -10.99 -30.47 -12.49
CA ASP A 395 -11.11 -30.19 -13.93
C ASP A 395 -12.56 -30.38 -14.43
N LYS A 396 -13.28 -31.41 -13.93
CA LYS A 396 -14.70 -31.61 -14.26
C LYS A 396 -15.59 -30.53 -13.69
N TYR A 397 -15.33 -30.04 -12.47
CA TYR A 397 -16.07 -28.90 -11.90
C TYR A 397 -15.82 -27.59 -12.67
N TYR A 398 -14.58 -27.31 -13.06
CA TYR A 398 -14.24 -26.09 -13.82
C TYR A 398 -14.88 -26.09 -15.22
N ASN A 399 -14.83 -27.24 -15.92
CA ASN A 399 -15.49 -27.43 -17.21
C ASN A 399 -17.04 -27.42 -17.10
N ALA A 400 -17.62 -27.95 -16.02
CA ALA A 400 -19.07 -27.90 -15.79
C ALA A 400 -19.56 -26.47 -15.46
N GLY A 401 -18.81 -25.72 -14.66
CA GLY A 401 -19.11 -24.33 -14.31
C GLY A 401 -19.07 -23.41 -15.54
N THR A 402 -18.01 -23.49 -16.34
CA THR A 402 -17.86 -22.71 -17.58
C THR A 402 -18.93 -23.07 -18.62
N ALA A 403 -19.23 -24.36 -18.83
CA ALA A 403 -20.32 -24.78 -19.71
C ALA A 403 -21.70 -24.25 -19.25
N THR A 404 -21.96 -24.26 -17.93
CA THR A 404 -23.21 -23.73 -17.35
C THR A 404 -23.32 -22.22 -17.57
N LEU A 405 -22.23 -21.47 -17.34
CA LEU A 405 -22.18 -20.01 -17.57
C LEU A 405 -22.48 -19.68 -19.04
N ILE A 406 -21.89 -20.41 -19.98
CA ILE A 406 -22.11 -20.23 -21.43
C ILE A 406 -23.58 -20.48 -21.79
N ILE A 407 -24.20 -21.53 -21.26
CA ILE A 407 -25.63 -21.84 -21.48
C ILE A 407 -26.53 -20.72 -20.92
N VAL A 408 -26.22 -20.18 -19.75
CA VAL A 408 -26.96 -19.05 -19.16
C VAL A 408 -26.82 -17.79 -20.02
N ILE A 409 -25.61 -17.45 -20.49
CA ILE A 409 -25.36 -16.30 -21.36
C ILE A 409 -26.17 -16.40 -22.67
N PHE A 410 -26.12 -17.54 -23.36
CA PHE A 410 -26.91 -17.75 -24.58
C PHE A 410 -28.42 -17.78 -24.31
N GLY A 411 -28.86 -18.30 -23.16
CA GLY A 411 -30.25 -18.25 -22.71
C GLY A 411 -30.76 -16.81 -22.51
N VAL A 412 -29.98 -15.95 -21.84
CA VAL A 412 -30.30 -14.53 -21.62
C VAL A 412 -30.33 -13.76 -22.95
N ILE A 413 -29.35 -13.98 -23.84
CA ILE A 413 -29.31 -13.36 -25.18
C ILE A 413 -30.53 -13.79 -26.00
N GLY A 414 -30.87 -15.10 -25.99
CA GLY A 414 -32.04 -15.64 -26.68
C GLY A 414 -33.36 -15.07 -26.16
N LEU A 415 -33.51 -14.94 -24.83
CA LEU A 415 -34.67 -14.33 -24.19
C LEU A 415 -34.80 -12.84 -24.57
N GLY A 416 -33.69 -12.10 -24.55
CA GLY A 416 -33.62 -10.70 -24.99
C GLY A 416 -34.06 -10.53 -26.45
N ALA A 417 -33.53 -11.36 -27.35
CA ALA A 417 -33.90 -11.36 -28.77
C ALA A 417 -35.38 -11.71 -28.98
N PHE A 418 -35.93 -12.66 -28.22
CA PHE A 418 -37.36 -13.02 -28.26
C PHE A 418 -38.26 -11.86 -27.80
N VAL A 419 -37.94 -11.22 -26.67
CA VAL A 419 -38.68 -10.06 -26.16
C VAL A 419 -38.60 -8.87 -27.12
N PHE A 420 -37.43 -8.62 -27.73
CA PHE A 420 -37.26 -7.57 -28.71
C PHE A 420 -38.06 -7.83 -30.00
N ARG A 421 -38.04 -9.06 -30.52
CA ARG A 421 -38.85 -9.49 -31.67
C ARG A 421 -40.36 -9.40 -31.38
N GLY A 422 -40.79 -9.77 -30.17
CA GLY A 422 -42.19 -9.63 -29.73
C GLY A 422 -42.63 -8.16 -29.66
N ARG A 423 -41.79 -7.25 -29.15
CA ARG A 423 -42.03 -5.80 -29.15
C ARG A 423 -42.07 -5.23 -30.58
N PHE A 424 -41.19 -5.67 -31.47
CA PHE A 424 -41.16 -5.23 -32.88
C PHE A 424 -42.41 -5.67 -33.66
N ILE A 425 -42.87 -6.92 -33.46
CA ILE A 425 -44.10 -7.44 -34.07
C ILE A 425 -45.33 -6.70 -33.53
N ARG A 426 -45.42 -6.42 -32.22
CA ARG A 426 -46.50 -5.60 -31.65
C ARG A 426 -46.53 -4.19 -32.25
N ARG A 427 -45.37 -3.51 -32.39
CA ARG A 427 -45.29 -2.20 -33.06
C ARG A 427 -45.77 -2.25 -34.51
N ARG A 428 -45.35 -3.25 -35.29
CA ARG A 428 -45.84 -3.44 -36.67
C ARG A 428 -47.34 -3.71 -36.75
N LYS A 429 -47.93 -4.46 -35.81
CA LYS A 429 -49.38 -4.72 -35.80
C LYS A 429 -50.19 -3.45 -35.53
N HIS A 430 -49.81 -2.67 -34.52
CA HIS A 430 -50.44 -1.38 -34.21
C HIS A 430 -50.42 -0.42 -35.41
N HIS A 431 -49.30 -0.36 -36.11
CA HIS A 431 -49.12 0.48 -37.30
C HIS A 431 -49.93 0.00 -38.52
N HIS A 432 -50.36 -1.27 -38.54
CA HIS A 432 -51.20 -1.85 -39.59
C HIS A 432 -52.70 -1.79 -39.25
N GLU A 433 -53.05 -1.76 -37.96
CA GLU A 433 -54.42 -1.51 -37.49
C GLU A 433 -54.80 -0.04 -37.70
N GLN A 434 -53.91 0.93 -37.43
CA GLN A 434 -54.13 2.35 -37.79
C GLN A 434 -54.29 2.59 -39.30
N LEU A 435 -53.69 1.74 -40.16
CA LEU A 435 -53.85 1.82 -41.62
C LEU A 435 -55.12 1.13 -42.15
N LYS A 436 -55.92 0.48 -41.29
CA LYS A 436 -57.26 -0.04 -41.65
C LYS A 436 -58.39 0.91 -41.27
N ASP A 437 -58.24 1.66 -40.18
CA ASP A 437 -59.26 2.61 -39.70
C ASP A 437 -59.45 3.82 -40.65
N LEU A 438 -58.43 4.11 -41.46
CA LEU A 438 -58.47 5.11 -42.56
C LEU A 438 -58.98 4.53 -43.90
N GLY A 439 -59.47 3.29 -43.92
CA GLY A 439 -59.81 2.55 -45.13
C GLY A 439 -61.29 2.55 -45.54
N SER A 440 -62.17 3.22 -44.80
CA SER A 440 -63.61 3.23 -45.09
C SER A 440 -64.31 4.51 -44.63
N ASN A 441 -64.40 5.49 -45.53
CA ASN A 441 -65.60 6.31 -45.78
C ASN A 441 -65.49 6.97 -47.17
N GLU A 442 -66.59 7.54 -47.64
CA GLU A 442 -66.99 7.73 -49.05
C GLU A 442 -66.09 8.60 -49.96
N MET A 443 -66.43 8.54 -51.26
CA MET A 443 -65.87 9.35 -52.34
C MET A 443 -66.62 10.69 -52.51
N ASP A 444 -66.24 11.44 -53.55
CA ASP A 444 -66.77 12.74 -53.97
C ASP A 444 -66.34 13.93 -53.07
N GLU A 445 -66.05 15.13 -53.59
CA GLU A 445 -66.35 15.70 -54.92
C GLU A 445 -65.11 16.42 -55.53
N ILE A 446 -65.09 16.64 -56.85
CA ILE A 446 -63.97 17.25 -57.60
C ILE A 446 -64.31 18.68 -58.05
N VAL A 447 -63.47 19.66 -57.70
CA VAL A 447 -63.32 20.91 -58.48
C VAL A 447 -61.83 21.26 -58.61
N ILE A 448 -61.45 21.86 -59.75
CA ILE A 448 -60.08 22.15 -60.17
C ILE A 448 -59.90 23.68 -60.22
N GLU A 449 -58.77 24.20 -59.74
CA GLU A 449 -58.04 25.27 -60.45
C GLU A 449 -56.57 25.33 -60.04
N THR A 450 -55.71 25.83 -60.94
CA THR A 450 -54.23 25.78 -60.82
C THR A 450 -53.60 27.13 -61.26
N PRO A 451 -52.29 27.29 -61.53
CA PRO A 451 -51.45 28.17 -60.71
C PRO A 451 -50.80 29.35 -61.49
N TYR A 452 -50.07 30.25 -60.83
CA TYR A 452 -48.84 30.84 -61.42
C TYR A 452 -47.95 31.66 -60.47
N ARG A 453 -46.62 31.60 -60.72
CA ARG A 453 -45.56 32.67 -60.68
C ARG A 453 -45.39 33.58 -59.43
N SER A 454 -44.23 34.21 -59.17
CA SER A 454 -42.86 34.18 -59.76
C SER A 454 -41.86 34.98 -58.87
N GLU A 455 -40.55 34.82 -59.10
CA GLU A 455 -39.47 35.86 -59.21
C GLU A 455 -39.45 37.03 -58.15
N ASP A 456 -38.33 37.50 -57.54
CA ASP A 456 -36.89 37.34 -57.84
C ASP A 456 -35.95 38.01 -56.77
N ILE A 457 -34.61 37.81 -56.89
CA ILE A 457 -33.43 38.73 -56.74
C ILE A 457 -33.53 39.96 -55.78
N ASP A 458 -32.59 40.41 -54.91
CA ASP A 458 -31.18 40.09 -54.47
C ASP A 458 -30.83 41.07 -53.28
N HIS A 459 -29.65 41.22 -52.63
CA HIS A 459 -28.45 40.42 -52.24
C HIS A 459 -27.51 41.33 -51.38
N PHE A 460 -26.39 40.82 -50.81
CA PHE A 460 -25.39 41.49 -49.91
C PHE A 460 -25.89 41.96 -48.52
N GLY A 461 -25.05 42.08 -47.47
CA GLY A 461 -23.61 41.75 -47.34
C GLY A 461 -23.08 41.96 -45.90
N ASP A 462 -21.89 41.42 -45.59
CA ASP A 462 -21.34 41.22 -44.23
C ASP A 462 -20.53 42.39 -43.65
N SER A 463 -20.32 42.40 -42.32
CA SER A 463 -19.07 42.87 -41.66
C SER A 463 -19.03 42.60 -40.15
N GLU A 464 -17.86 42.19 -39.65
CA GLU A 464 -17.49 41.95 -38.24
C GLU A 464 -16.39 42.96 -37.77
N ASP A 465 -16.04 43.21 -36.50
CA ASP A 465 -16.55 42.81 -35.16
C ASP A 465 -16.06 43.87 -34.11
N GLU A 466 -15.98 43.50 -32.82
CA GLU A 466 -14.98 43.89 -31.78
C GLU A 466 -15.51 44.47 -30.42
N ASP A 467 -14.97 43.87 -29.35
CA ASP A 467 -14.67 44.31 -27.96
C ASP A 467 -15.30 45.57 -27.31
N ASP A 468 -15.72 45.43 -26.03
CA ASP A 468 -14.91 45.89 -24.86
C ASP A 468 -15.44 45.30 -23.50
N MET A 469 -14.70 45.55 -22.42
CA MET A 469 -14.78 44.93 -21.09
C MET A 469 -15.66 45.65 -20.04
N ARG A 470 -15.96 44.89 -18.98
CA ARG A 470 -16.16 45.32 -17.56
C ARG A 470 -17.31 46.29 -17.23
N SER A 471 -18.22 45.83 -16.35
CA SER A 471 -18.05 46.01 -14.88
C SER A 471 -19.33 45.73 -14.09
N ARG A 472 -19.20 45.21 -12.84
CA ARG A 472 -20.11 45.45 -11.69
C ARG A 472 -19.72 44.63 -10.45
N LYS A 473 -19.28 45.30 -9.39
CA LYS A 473 -19.58 44.97 -7.97
C LYS A 473 -19.12 46.14 -7.08
N PRO A 474 -19.94 46.63 -6.13
CA PRO A 474 -19.54 47.65 -5.16
C PRO A 474 -19.14 47.02 -3.81
N GLN A 475 -18.22 47.65 -3.10
CA GLN A 475 -18.11 47.50 -1.65
C GLN A 475 -17.59 48.81 -1.03
N GLY A 476 -18.17 49.21 0.10
CA GLY A 476 -17.89 50.50 0.74
C GLY A 476 -16.66 50.44 1.66
N LYS A 477 -15.98 51.57 1.78
CA LYS A 477 -14.92 51.77 2.79
C LYS A 477 -15.53 51.90 4.19
N TYR A 478 -14.76 51.48 5.19
CA TYR A 478 -14.48 52.32 6.36
C TYR A 478 -13.00 52.21 6.71
N THR A 479 -12.48 53.29 7.29
CA THR A 479 -11.11 53.47 7.80
C THR A 479 -11.14 53.25 9.35
N ASP A 480 -10.07 53.30 10.15
CA ASP A 480 -8.80 54.04 10.06
C ASP A 480 -7.59 53.27 10.65
N GLU A 481 -6.45 53.94 10.54
CA GLU A 481 -5.08 53.62 10.98
C GLU A 481 -4.92 53.38 12.49
N GLU A 482 -3.92 52.57 12.88
CA GLU A 482 -2.80 53.07 13.71
C GLU A 482 -1.53 52.18 13.60
N GLU A 483 -0.41 52.64 14.17
CA GLU A 483 0.95 52.11 13.94
C GLU A 483 1.44 51.04 14.96
N ARG A 484 2.60 50.45 14.62
CA ARG A 484 3.68 49.99 15.54
C ARG A 484 3.41 48.64 16.26
N THR A 485 4.41 47.81 16.60
CA THR A 485 5.89 47.95 16.58
C THR A 485 6.54 46.62 16.17
N ILE A 486 7.68 46.66 15.46
CA ILE A 486 8.56 45.49 15.24
C ILE A 486 9.57 45.43 16.40
N LEU A 487 9.75 44.25 17.01
CA LEU A 487 10.85 43.99 17.96
C LEU A 487 11.70 42.81 17.50
N THR A 488 12.99 43.08 17.38
CA THR A 488 14.09 42.12 17.20
C THR A 488 14.62 41.65 18.55
N SER A 489 15.16 40.42 18.62
CA SER A 489 16.01 39.99 19.74
C SER A 489 17.09 39.02 19.24
N GLU A 490 18.35 39.39 19.43
CA GLU A 490 19.53 38.54 19.24
C GLU A 490 19.99 37.96 20.60
N GLU A 491 20.94 37.01 20.54
CA GLU A 491 21.83 36.55 21.63
C GLU A 491 21.24 36.20 23.01
N HIS A 492 21.25 34.90 23.36
CA HIS A 492 22.21 34.33 24.32
C HIS A 492 22.33 32.81 24.13
#